data_AF-A0A6C0CLP4-F1
#
_entry.id   AF-A0A6C0CLP4-F1
#
_cell.length_a   1.000
_cell.length_b   1.000
_cell.length_c   1.000
_cell.angle_alpha   90.00
_cell.angle_beta   90.00
_cell.angle_gamma   90.00
#
_symmetry.space_group_name_H-M   'P 1'
#
loop_
_entity.id
_entity.type
_entity.pdbx_description
1 polymer ?
#
loop_
_entity_poly.entity_id
_entity_poly.type
_entity_poly.pdbx_seq_one_letter_code
_entity_poly.pdbx_strand_id
1 'polypeptide(L)'
;MVKISTKVGNLDSKEQSVQNIKKMKRSMCEDSDFAEFDFSEYPYVKMRMISSSPTQEQFDFFVEQFIKLFCEDKFYIIFDCSQITGLPLKYLHQIAKLIGQLKTLSEKHLIGTGVIITRKSVRMCINMIFNIKSPQRPTKCFETESDAIQWLSDLTITSKASDYTDDI
;
A
#
# COMPACT_ATOMS: atom_id res chain seq x y z
N MET A 1 -19.10 47.94 -15.00
CA MET A 1 -17.93 47.58 -14.16
C MET A 1 -18.34 46.40 -13.30
N VAL A 2 -17.97 45.18 -13.68
CA VAL A 2 -18.31 43.96 -12.93
C VAL A 2 -17.06 43.51 -12.16
N LYS A 3 -17.11 43.51 -10.83
CA LYS A 3 -16.05 42.97 -9.98
C LYS A 3 -16.19 41.45 -9.96
N ILE A 4 -15.22 40.75 -10.55
CA ILE A 4 -15.09 39.30 -10.43
C ILE A 4 -14.43 39.03 -9.07
N SER A 5 -15.21 38.48 -8.13
CA SER A 5 -14.71 38.01 -6.83
C SER A 5 -14.24 36.57 -7.01
N THR A 6 -12.92 36.39 -7.06
CA THR A 6 -12.30 35.06 -7.17
C THR A 6 -12.41 34.35 -5.82
N LYS A 7 -13.20 33.29 -5.75
CA LYS A 7 -13.23 32.35 -4.61
C LYS A 7 -11.85 31.70 -4.47
N VAL A 8 -11.08 32.14 -3.48
CA VAL A 8 -9.92 31.41 -2.95
C VAL A 8 -10.47 30.27 -2.10
N GLY A 9 -10.83 29.17 -2.75
CA GLY A 9 -11.37 27.97 -2.11
C GLY A 9 -10.27 27.08 -1.56
N ASN A 10 -9.91 27.32 -0.29
CA ASN A 10 -9.71 26.28 0.73
C ASN A 10 -8.67 25.17 0.48
N LEU A 11 -7.39 25.53 0.28
CA LEU A 11 -6.28 24.58 0.38
C LEU A 11 -6.04 24.14 1.85
N ASP A 12 -6.20 25.06 2.80
CA ASP A 12 -5.94 24.82 4.23
C ASP A 12 -6.78 23.68 4.83
N SER A 13 -8.05 23.52 4.43
CA SER A 13 -8.92 22.46 4.98
C SER A 13 -8.55 21.05 4.50
N LYS A 14 -8.06 20.92 3.26
CA LYS A 14 -7.61 19.63 2.71
C LYS A 14 -6.30 19.18 3.35
N GLU A 15 -5.35 20.10 3.51
CA GLU A 15 -4.09 19.81 4.17
C GLU A 15 -4.29 19.44 5.64
N GLN A 16 -5.14 20.16 6.37
CA GLN A 16 -5.49 19.84 7.75
C GLN A 16 -6.14 18.45 7.87
N SER A 17 -7.01 18.07 6.92
CA SER A 17 -7.66 16.76 6.90
C SER A 17 -6.66 15.63 6.65
N VAL A 18 -5.72 15.81 5.72
CA VAL A 18 -4.65 14.84 5.45
C VAL A 18 -3.74 14.67 6.66
N GLN A 19 -3.37 15.76 7.34
CA GLN A 19 -2.54 15.69 8.55
C GLN A 19 -3.26 14.98 9.72
N ASN A 20 -4.56 15.21 9.87
CA ASN A 20 -5.36 14.52 10.88
C ASN A 20 -5.46 13.01 10.57
N ILE A 21 -5.66 12.63 9.31
CA ILE A 21 -5.66 11.22 8.87
C ILE A 21 -4.28 10.58 9.12
N LYS A 22 -3.18 11.27 8.79
CA LYS A 22 -1.81 10.79 9.06
C LYS A 22 -1.61 10.52 10.55
N LYS A 23 -1.98 11.48 11.41
CA LYS A 23 -1.84 11.35 12.86
C LYS A 23 -2.70 10.22 13.42
N MET A 24 -3.93 10.07 12.93
CA MET A 24 -4.82 8.98 13.30
C MET A 24 -4.26 7.62 12.85
N LYS A 25 -3.84 7.48 11.60
CA LYS A 25 -3.30 6.21 11.07
C LYS A 25 -2.01 5.78 11.76
N ARG A 26 -1.12 6.73 12.06
CA ARG A 26 0.08 6.46 12.87
C ARG A 26 -0.25 5.99 14.29
N SER A 27 -1.39 6.39 14.85
CA SER A 27 -1.86 5.88 16.14
C SER A 27 -2.54 4.51 16.06
N MET A 28 -2.84 4.02 14.84
CA MET A 28 -3.54 2.74 14.63
C MET A 28 -2.58 1.60 14.27
N CYS A 29 -1.51 1.90 13.54
CA CYS A 29 -0.51 0.92 13.13
C CYS A 29 0.79 1.15 13.90
N GLU A 30 1.34 0.05 14.41
CA GLU A 30 2.61 0.06 15.12
C GLU A 30 3.67 -0.67 14.29
N ASP A 31 4.90 -0.15 14.35
CA ASP A 31 6.05 -0.86 13.80
C ASP A 31 6.24 -2.19 14.55
N SER A 32 6.81 -3.15 13.84
CA SER A 32 7.12 -4.47 14.39
C SER A 32 8.56 -4.84 14.05
N ASP A 33 9.12 -5.80 14.77
CA ASP A 33 10.42 -6.39 14.43
C ASP A 33 10.44 -7.10 13.05
N PHE A 34 9.30 -7.20 12.37
CA PHE A 34 9.17 -7.81 11.06
C PHE A 34 8.97 -6.78 9.93
N ALA A 35 8.21 -5.71 10.20
CA ALA A 35 7.90 -4.66 9.24
C ALA A 35 7.67 -3.30 9.92
N GLU A 36 8.11 -2.25 9.24
CA GLU A 36 7.88 -0.84 9.58
C GLU A 36 6.83 -0.23 8.64
N PHE A 37 6.03 0.70 9.16
CA PHE A 37 4.98 1.40 8.42
C PHE A 37 5.22 2.91 8.39
N ASP A 38 5.24 3.49 7.19
CA ASP A 38 5.34 4.93 6.99
C ASP A 38 4.11 5.47 6.26
N PHE A 39 3.49 6.49 6.88
CA PHE A 39 2.29 7.19 6.43
C PHE A 39 2.55 8.65 6.07
N SER A 40 3.81 9.08 6.08
CA SER A 40 4.22 10.48 5.85
C SER A 40 3.74 11.00 4.49
N GLU A 41 3.57 10.13 3.49
CA GLU A 41 3.10 10.44 2.15
C GLU A 41 1.72 9.85 1.83
N TYR A 42 0.85 9.70 2.84
CA TYR A 42 -0.52 9.25 2.62
C TYR A 42 -1.20 10.00 1.45
N PRO A 43 -1.84 9.30 0.47
CA PRO A 43 -2.35 7.93 0.51
C PRO A 43 -1.38 6.81 0.14
N TYR A 44 -0.09 7.11 -0.07
CA TYR A 44 0.94 6.09 -0.27
C TYR A 44 1.42 5.59 1.10
N VAL A 45 1.03 4.36 1.44
CA VAL A 45 1.51 3.70 2.65
C VAL A 45 2.73 2.87 2.27
N LYS A 46 3.88 3.24 2.82
CA LYS A 46 5.10 2.46 2.65
C LYS A 46 5.21 1.46 3.78
N MET A 47 5.44 0.21 3.41
CA MET A 47 5.67 -0.86 4.36
C MET A 47 6.98 -1.54 4.05
N ARG A 48 7.95 -1.43 4.96
CA ARG A 48 9.28 -1.98 4.79
C ARG A 48 9.43 -3.26 5.60
N MET A 49 9.76 -4.35 4.93
CA MET A 49 10.13 -5.60 5.59
C MET A 49 11.55 -5.46 6.15
N ILE A 50 11.74 -5.62 7.45
CA ILE A 50 13.06 -5.43 8.10
C ILE A 50 13.70 -6.73 8.60
N SER A 51 12.94 -7.84 8.67
CA SER A 51 13.46 -9.15 9.09
C SER A 51 13.11 -10.26 8.09
N SER A 52 14.06 -11.17 7.87
CA SER A 52 13.88 -12.36 7.00
C SER A 52 13.45 -13.62 7.78
N SER A 53 13.45 -13.56 9.11
CA SER A 53 13.22 -14.72 9.98
C SER A 53 12.33 -14.33 11.18
N PRO A 54 11.08 -13.93 10.95
CA PRO A 54 10.18 -13.58 12.06
C PRO A 54 9.87 -14.83 12.90
N THR A 55 9.59 -14.62 14.19
CA THR A 55 8.87 -15.60 15.01
C THR A 55 7.41 -15.70 14.56
N GLN A 56 6.64 -16.67 15.08
CA GLN A 56 5.21 -16.73 14.76
C GLN A 56 4.47 -15.51 15.33
N GLU A 57 4.79 -15.11 16.56
CA GLU A 57 4.23 -13.93 17.22
C GLU A 57 4.49 -12.64 16.43
N GLN A 58 5.72 -12.42 15.96
CA GLN A 58 6.05 -11.26 15.13
C GLN A 58 5.28 -11.25 13.80
N PHE A 59 5.08 -12.43 13.21
CA PHE A 59 4.28 -12.55 11.99
C PHE A 59 2.80 -12.27 12.25
N ASP A 60 2.22 -12.83 13.31
CA ASP A 60 0.82 -12.63 13.66
C ASP A 60 0.55 -11.15 13.98
N PHE A 61 1.45 -10.50 14.72
CA PHE A 61 1.37 -9.07 14.98
C PHE A 61 1.43 -8.25 13.67
N PHE A 62 2.34 -8.59 12.75
CA PHE A 62 2.36 -7.97 11.42
C PHE A 62 1.02 -8.13 10.68
N VAL A 63 0.41 -9.32 10.72
CA VAL A 63 -0.88 -9.56 10.09
C VAL A 63 -1.94 -8.63 10.67
N GLU A 64 -1.99 -8.49 12.00
CA GLU A 64 -2.90 -7.57 12.68
C GLU A 64 -2.70 -6.12 12.21
N GLN A 65 -1.46 -5.62 12.19
CA GLN A 65 -1.18 -4.25 11.75
C GLN A 65 -1.51 -4.06 10.26
N PHE A 66 -1.21 -5.05 9.41
CA PHE A 66 -1.50 -5.00 7.98
C PHE A 66 -3.01 -4.93 7.71
N ILE A 67 -3.82 -5.66 8.47
CA ILE A 67 -5.29 -5.63 8.35
C ILE A 67 -5.85 -4.25 8.71
N LYS A 68 -5.28 -3.58 9.72
CA LYS A 68 -5.71 -2.23 10.14
C LYS A 68 -5.53 -1.18 9.06
N LEU A 69 -4.70 -1.42 8.04
CA LEU A 69 -4.56 -0.52 6.88
C LEU A 69 -5.86 -0.42 6.07
N PHE A 70 -6.68 -1.47 6.06
CA PHE A 70 -7.95 -1.54 5.32
C PHE A 70 -9.08 -0.83 6.07
N CYS A 71 -8.90 0.46 6.32
CA CYS A 71 -9.91 1.37 6.88
C CYS A 71 -10.72 2.04 5.76
N GLU A 72 -11.59 3.01 6.10
CA GLU A 72 -12.59 3.57 5.15
C GLU A 72 -12.02 4.16 3.85
N ASP A 73 -10.87 4.84 3.91
CA ASP A 73 -10.27 5.51 2.74
C ASP A 73 -9.55 4.57 1.78
N LYS A 74 -9.52 4.96 0.49
CA LYS A 74 -8.69 4.30 -0.52
C LYS A 74 -7.21 4.68 -0.37
N PHE A 75 -6.32 3.72 -0.58
CA PHE A 75 -4.87 3.90 -0.43
C PHE A 75 -4.06 3.03 -1.39
N TYR A 76 -2.75 3.28 -1.44
CA TYR A 76 -1.76 2.51 -2.18
C TYR A 76 -0.76 1.91 -1.21
N ILE A 77 -0.20 0.76 -1.56
CA ILE A 77 0.90 0.16 -0.78
C ILE A 77 2.18 0.15 -1.59
N ILE A 78 3.27 0.56 -0.96
CA ILE A 78 4.63 0.33 -1.43
C ILE A 78 5.28 -0.67 -0.48
N PHE A 79 5.35 -1.93 -0.91
CA PHE A 79 6.06 -2.99 -0.21
C PHE A 79 7.55 -2.87 -0.49
N ASP A 80 8.32 -2.39 0.48
CA ASP A 80 9.77 -2.32 0.41
C ASP A 80 10.39 -3.61 0.97
N CYS A 81 10.88 -4.46 0.07
CA CYS A 81 11.55 -5.71 0.43
C CYS A 81 13.08 -5.62 0.29
N SER A 82 13.65 -4.41 0.22
CA SER A 82 15.08 -4.20 -0.04
C SER A 82 16.00 -4.75 1.07
N GLN A 83 15.51 -4.80 2.31
CA GLN A 83 16.28 -5.21 3.49
C GLN A 83 16.24 -6.72 3.77
N ILE A 84 15.31 -7.46 3.15
CA ILE A 84 15.19 -8.91 3.37
C ILE A 84 15.91 -9.71 2.30
N THR A 85 16.37 -10.90 2.67
CA THR A 85 17.01 -11.85 1.75
C THR A 85 16.06 -12.92 1.24
N GLY A 86 14.91 -13.07 1.87
CA GLY A 86 13.87 -14.06 1.57
C GLY A 86 12.98 -14.27 2.78
N LEU A 87 12.02 -15.18 2.68
CA LEU A 87 11.17 -15.59 3.79
C LEU A 87 11.02 -17.11 3.82
N PRO A 88 10.96 -17.72 5.02
CA PRO A 88 10.64 -19.13 5.17
C PRO A 88 9.33 -19.50 4.47
N LEU A 89 9.29 -20.67 3.85
CA LEU A 89 8.16 -21.13 3.05
C LEU A 89 6.82 -21.13 3.81
N LYS A 90 6.85 -21.41 5.12
CA LYS A 90 5.64 -21.35 5.96
C LYS A 90 4.99 -19.96 5.97
N TYR A 91 5.77 -18.89 5.93
CA TYR A 91 5.26 -17.51 5.94
C TYR A 91 4.80 -17.08 4.55
N LEU A 92 5.43 -17.57 3.48
CA LEU A 92 4.93 -17.35 2.11
C LEU A 92 3.51 -17.91 1.94
N HIS A 93 3.24 -19.11 2.46
CA HIS A 93 1.90 -19.69 2.46
C HIS A 93 0.91 -18.87 3.29
N GLN A 94 1.32 -18.40 4.47
CA GLN A 94 0.46 -17.56 5.30
C GLN A 94 0.14 -16.22 4.63
N ILE A 95 1.11 -15.57 3.97
CA ILE A 95 0.89 -14.36 3.18
C ILE A 95 -0.08 -14.63 2.02
N ALA A 96 0.11 -15.73 1.28
CA ALA A 96 -0.81 -16.09 0.19
C ALA A 96 -2.25 -16.32 0.69
N LYS A 97 -2.40 -16.95 1.86
CA LYS A 97 -3.71 -17.12 2.53
C LYS A 97 -4.30 -15.77 2.93
N LEU A 98 -3.50 -14.88 3.53
CA LEU A 98 -3.91 -13.54 3.93
C LEU A 98 -4.41 -12.72 2.73
N ILE A 99 -3.68 -12.72 1.61
CA ILE A 99 -4.10 -12.06 0.36
C ILE A 99 -5.48 -12.57 -0.08
N GLY A 100 -5.74 -13.87 0.06
CA GLY A 100 -7.04 -14.44 -0.24
C GLY A 100 -8.16 -13.99 0.69
N GLN A 101 -7.87 -13.90 2.00
CA GLN A 101 -8.83 -13.43 3.01
C GLN A 101 -9.17 -11.94 2.86
N LEU A 102 -8.21 -11.14 2.40
CA LEU A 102 -8.37 -9.70 2.23
C LEU A 102 -8.98 -9.31 0.89
N LYS A 103 -9.49 -10.25 0.08
CA LYS A 103 -10.03 -9.95 -1.25
C LYS A 103 -11.05 -8.81 -1.23
N THR A 104 -12.13 -8.95 -0.45
CA THR A 104 -13.22 -7.95 -0.39
C THR A 104 -12.74 -6.61 0.14
N LEU A 105 -11.86 -6.61 1.14
CA LEU A 105 -11.27 -5.39 1.69
C LEU A 105 -10.35 -4.70 0.66
N SER A 106 -9.58 -5.48 -0.09
CA SER A 106 -8.68 -4.99 -1.13
C SER A 106 -9.43 -4.39 -2.31
N GLU A 107 -10.55 -4.99 -2.72
CA GLU A 107 -11.42 -4.44 -3.76
C GLU A 107 -11.97 -3.06 -3.36
N LYS A 108 -12.32 -2.87 -2.09
CA LYS A 108 -12.90 -1.63 -1.59
C LYS A 108 -11.86 -0.53 -1.34
N HIS A 109 -10.72 -0.88 -0.75
CA HIS A 109 -9.80 0.11 -0.16
C HIS A 109 -8.43 0.18 -0.86
N LEU A 110 -7.91 -0.90 -1.43
CA LEU A 110 -6.57 -0.92 -2.01
C LEU A 110 -6.63 -0.56 -3.49
N ILE A 111 -5.96 0.49 -3.93
CA ILE A 111 -5.94 0.87 -5.35
C ILE A 111 -4.90 0.09 -6.13
N GLY A 112 -3.68 0.00 -5.60
CA GLY A 112 -2.59 -0.74 -6.22
C GLY A 112 -1.41 -0.95 -5.29
N THR A 113 -0.53 -1.87 -5.69
CA THR A 113 0.63 -2.30 -4.91
C THR A 113 1.90 -2.22 -5.74
N GLY A 114 2.84 -1.39 -5.30
CA GLY A 114 4.23 -1.41 -5.79
C GLY A 114 5.08 -2.28 -4.88
N VAL A 115 5.91 -3.16 -5.45
CA VAL A 115 6.83 -4.02 -4.67
C VAL A 115 8.27 -3.69 -5.07
N ILE A 116 9.06 -3.16 -4.15
CA ILE A 116 10.47 -2.86 -4.37
C ILE A 116 11.29 -4.12 -4.10
N ILE A 117 11.98 -4.62 -5.13
CA ILE A 117 12.75 -5.86 -5.07
C ILE A 117 14.16 -5.61 -5.58
N THR A 118 15.14 -5.76 -4.68
CA THR A 118 16.57 -5.61 -5.01
C THR A 118 17.29 -6.95 -5.22
N ARG A 119 16.66 -8.07 -4.85
CA ARG A 119 17.30 -9.42 -4.84
C ARG A 119 16.47 -10.46 -5.60
N LYS A 120 17.16 -11.36 -6.31
CA LYS A 120 16.51 -12.47 -7.05
C LYS A 120 15.78 -13.45 -6.14
N SER A 121 16.29 -13.70 -4.94
CA SER A 121 15.65 -14.59 -3.96
C SER A 121 14.29 -14.05 -3.49
N VAL A 122 14.20 -12.75 -3.22
CA VAL A 122 12.94 -12.08 -2.87
C VAL A 122 11.96 -12.11 -4.05
N ARG A 123 12.45 -11.89 -5.29
CA ARG A 123 11.62 -12.06 -6.49
C ARG A 123 11.02 -13.47 -6.59
N MET A 124 11.81 -14.49 -6.26
CA MET A 124 11.34 -15.87 -6.21
C MET A 124 10.25 -16.06 -5.15
N CYS A 125 10.41 -15.49 -3.94
CA CYS A 125 9.37 -15.50 -2.91
C CYS A 125 8.06 -14.85 -3.38
N ILE A 126 8.12 -13.67 -4.01
CA ILE A 126 6.94 -12.98 -4.53
C ILE A 126 6.26 -13.80 -5.62
N ASN A 127 7.02 -14.37 -6.54
CA ASN A 127 6.47 -15.26 -7.57
C ASN A 127 5.79 -16.49 -6.96
N MET A 128 6.36 -17.10 -5.90
CA MET A 128 5.71 -18.20 -5.19
C MET A 128 4.37 -17.77 -4.59
N ILE A 129 4.31 -16.61 -3.94
CA ILE A 129 3.06 -16.08 -3.38
C ILE A 129 2.03 -15.91 -4.49
N PHE A 130 2.40 -15.30 -5.62
CA PHE A 130 1.47 -15.05 -6.73
C PHE A 130 1.03 -16.32 -7.46
N ASN A 131 1.88 -17.35 -7.48
CA ASN A 131 1.50 -18.66 -8.01
C ASN A 131 0.46 -19.37 -7.12
N ILE A 132 0.55 -19.21 -5.80
CA ILE A 132 -0.45 -19.73 -4.85
C ILE A 132 -1.73 -18.90 -4.92
N LYS A 133 -1.59 -17.57 -4.96
CA LYS A 133 -2.71 -16.64 -4.97
C LYS A 133 -2.40 -15.42 -5.82
N SER A 134 -3.08 -15.29 -6.96
CA SER A 134 -2.94 -14.12 -7.83
C SER A 134 -3.28 -12.83 -7.07
N PRO A 135 -2.56 -11.72 -7.32
CA PRO A 135 -2.91 -10.42 -6.77
C PRO A 135 -4.34 -10.03 -7.13
N GLN A 136 -5.09 -9.49 -6.15
CA GLN A 136 -6.48 -9.07 -6.37
C GLN A 136 -6.58 -7.65 -6.96
N ARG A 137 -5.50 -6.87 -6.88
CA ARG A 137 -5.40 -5.48 -7.35
C ARG A 137 -4.13 -5.31 -8.18
N PRO A 138 -4.05 -4.28 -9.05
CA PRO A 138 -2.86 -4.01 -9.84
C PRO A 138 -1.61 -4.06 -8.96
N THR A 139 -0.69 -4.96 -9.31
CA THR A 139 0.54 -5.17 -8.56
C THR A 139 1.71 -5.26 -9.53
N LYS A 140 2.79 -4.52 -9.25
CA LYS A 140 3.99 -4.52 -10.08
C LYS A 140 5.25 -4.44 -9.22
N CYS A 141 6.31 -5.08 -9.69
CA CYS A 141 7.62 -5.06 -9.04
C CYS A 141 8.52 -3.99 -9.68
N PHE A 142 9.32 -3.32 -8.84
CA PHE A 142 10.22 -2.23 -9.22
C PHE A 142 11.58 -2.39 -8.55
N GLU A 143 12.59 -1.71 -9.08
CA GLU A 143 13.91 -1.61 -8.46
C GLU A 143 14.00 -0.41 -7.51
N THR A 144 13.25 0.66 -7.81
CA THR A 144 13.23 1.90 -7.02
C THR A 144 11.83 2.25 -6.54
N GLU A 145 11.78 2.99 -5.44
CA GLU A 145 10.54 3.54 -4.89
C GLU A 145 9.92 4.61 -5.80
N SER A 146 10.75 5.46 -6.41
CA SER A 146 10.29 6.52 -7.31
C SER A 146 9.50 5.95 -8.49
N ASP A 147 9.98 4.87 -9.09
CA ASP A 147 9.29 4.22 -10.21
C ASP A 147 7.95 3.60 -9.77
N ALA A 148 7.91 3.04 -8.55
CA ALA A 148 6.69 2.50 -7.98
C ALA A 148 5.65 3.60 -7.75
N ILE A 149 6.05 4.73 -7.14
CA ILE A 149 5.17 5.88 -6.89
C ILE A 149 4.64 6.45 -8.21
N GLN A 150 5.50 6.62 -9.22
CA GLN A 150 5.08 7.11 -10.52
C GLN A 150 4.00 6.21 -11.14
N TRP A 151 4.23 4.91 -11.16
CA TRP A 151 3.26 3.95 -11.70
C TRP A 151 1.93 3.94 -10.92
N LEU A 152 1.99 4.00 -9.58
CA LEU A 152 0.78 4.07 -8.74
C LEU A 152 0.01 5.36 -8.99
N SER A 153 0.70 6.48 -9.21
CA SER A 153 0.10 7.77 -9.56
C SER A 153 -0.66 7.68 -10.88
N ASP A 154 -0.09 7.02 -11.89
CA ASP A 154 -0.70 6.85 -13.21
C ASP A 154 -1.98 5.99 -13.18
N LEU A 155 -2.05 4.99 -12.29
CA LEU A 155 -3.28 4.20 -12.06
C LEU A 155 -4.44 5.08 -11.60
N THR A 156 -4.15 6.10 -10.79
CA THR A 156 -5.12 7.04 -10.25
C THR A 156 -5.77 7.86 -11.35
N ILE A 157 -4.95 8.37 -12.29
CA ILE A 157 -5.40 9.20 -13.41
C ILE A 157 -6.31 8.39 -14.32
N THR A 158 -5.92 7.13 -14.60
CA THR A 158 -6.71 6.22 -15.43
C THR A 158 -8.06 5.90 -14.80
N SER A 159 -8.12 5.70 -13.48
CA SER A 159 -9.39 5.45 -12.77
C SER A 159 -10.34 6.65 -12.74
N LYS A 160 -9.83 7.88 -12.82
CA LYS A 160 -10.65 9.09 -12.88
C LYS A 160 -11.10 9.42 -14.30
N ALA A 161 -10.33 9.06 -15.32
CA ALA A 161 -10.69 9.32 -16.71
C ALA A 161 -11.87 8.47 -17.21
N SER A 162 -12.07 7.26 -16.67
CA SER A 162 -13.25 6.43 -16.98
C SER A 162 -14.55 6.96 -16.37
N ASP A 163 -14.48 7.84 -15.37
CA ASP A 163 -15.64 8.47 -14.76
C ASP A 163 -16.11 9.72 -15.54
N TYR A 164 -15.42 10.09 -16.63
CA TYR A 164 -15.71 11.28 -17.46
C TYR A 164 -16.25 10.97 -18.87
N THR A 165 -16.60 9.71 -19.19
CA THR A 165 -17.01 9.32 -20.55
C THR A 165 -18.49 8.99 -20.75
N ASP A 166 -19.39 9.43 -19.86
CA ASP A 166 -20.84 9.22 -20.01
C ASP A 166 -21.65 10.53 -20.16
N ASP A 167 -21.11 11.56 -20.82
CA ASP A 167 -21.86 12.77 -21.18
C ASP A 167 -21.40 13.36 -22.55
N ILE A 168 -21.54 12.59 -23.64
CA ILE A 168 -21.63 13.15 -25.02
C ILE A 168 -22.80 12.51 -25.75
#